data_AF-A0A6B2G0U1-F1
#
_entry.id   AF-A0A6B2G0U1-F1
#
_cell.length_a   1.000
_cell.length_b   1.000
_cell.length_c   1.000
_cell.angle_alpha   90.00
_cell.angle_beta   90.00
_cell.angle_gamma   90.00
#
_symmetry.space_group_name_H-M   'P 1'
#
loop_
_entity.id
_entity.type
_entity.pdbx_description
1 polymer ?
#
loop_
_entity_poly.entity_id
_entity_poly.type
_entity_poly.pdbx_seq_one_letter_code
_entity_poly.pdbx_strand_id
1 'polypeptide(L)'
;ISRDENFQKFFNQIKDLYLKAKQDNDLIYHAVVPSSLQLPSLKMLEVAQPVAPTCDNLYHNKSCHVKESFAHLVPLVVRNATKMFLKKNSEMVNKLSAACERANSIIDSVLAEMNMPACLEQYDSKNLPPSVVEKIHVLSSGGGIHSAEQNLNLLENYYTRNKESLAIVWETLRKEEKQDAQYRQKYGSAWTRLSSSEANKSWRNTLQTYEEYLSTSSKADGSLKQELYKIKPSILLMQNSQELSLLINDKNTSIARLGSTFLEEMKITYNKICQIKAERKDLLKQCVKTETEVDQYFLKQLNSTCQLNIEKQVSGLLETFNVVESKLERSIEDQAPIVQTLLVYRAMLTHSLQMKKSTVLVVLTIVLSVFLRTITDIYQFERALRKELSFIIN
;
A
#
# COMPACT_ATOMS: atom_id res chain seq x y z
N ILE A 1 -15.52 -65.37 -24.28
CA ILE A 1 -16.87 -65.97 -24.31
C ILE A 1 -17.76 -64.92 -24.95
N SER A 2 -18.10 -65.13 -26.23
CA SER A 2 -18.81 -64.12 -27.02
C SER A 2 -20.18 -63.85 -26.37
N ARG A 3 -20.66 -62.61 -26.40
CA ARG A 3 -22.01 -62.26 -25.93
C ARG A 3 -23.07 -63.22 -26.50
N ASP A 4 -22.85 -63.69 -27.72
CA ASP A 4 -23.72 -64.62 -28.43
C ASP A 4 -23.77 -66.01 -27.79
N GLU A 5 -22.64 -66.53 -27.29
CA GLU A 5 -22.60 -67.85 -26.62
C GLU A 5 -23.37 -67.83 -25.29
N ASN A 6 -23.27 -66.73 -24.54
CA ASN A 6 -24.02 -66.58 -23.29
C ASN A 6 -25.51 -66.41 -23.54
N PHE A 7 -25.89 -65.64 -24.56
CA PHE A 7 -27.28 -65.51 -24.97
C PHE A 7 -27.86 -66.86 -25.40
N GLN A 8 -27.12 -67.64 -26.19
CA GLN A 8 -27.57 -68.92 -26.71
C GLN A 8 -27.70 -69.98 -25.60
N LYS A 9 -26.80 -69.97 -24.60
CA LYS A 9 -26.96 -70.78 -23.39
C LYS A 9 -28.22 -70.42 -22.62
N PHE A 10 -28.47 -69.13 -22.39
CA PHE A 10 -29.67 -68.67 -21.68
C PHE A 10 -30.95 -69.00 -22.44
N PHE A 11 -30.95 -68.85 -23.76
CA PHE A 11 -32.06 -69.21 -24.64
C PHE A 11 -32.37 -70.71 -24.58
N ASN A 12 -31.34 -71.56 -24.66
CA ASN A 12 -31.50 -73.00 -24.54
C ASN A 12 -32.07 -73.39 -23.17
N GLN A 13 -31.62 -72.76 -22.08
CA GLN A 13 -32.18 -72.99 -20.74
C GLN A 13 -33.68 -72.62 -20.67
N ILE A 14 -34.07 -71.47 -21.22
CA ILE A 14 -35.50 -71.09 -21.28
C ILE A 14 -36.30 -72.11 -22.11
N LYS A 15 -35.76 -72.55 -23.24
CA LYS A 15 -36.41 -73.51 -24.13
C LYS A 15 -36.64 -74.85 -23.43
N ASP A 16 -35.64 -75.36 -22.72
CA ASP A 16 -35.74 -76.62 -21.99
C ASP A 16 -36.76 -76.55 -20.85
N LEU A 17 -36.78 -75.43 -20.10
CA LEU A 17 -37.78 -75.19 -19.05
C LEU A 17 -39.19 -75.09 -19.63
N TYR A 18 -39.36 -74.40 -20.75
CA TYR A 18 -40.64 -74.30 -21.44
C TYR A 18 -41.14 -75.68 -21.92
N LEU A 19 -40.27 -76.49 -22.55
CA LEU A 19 -40.65 -77.81 -23.05
C LEU A 19 -41.08 -78.74 -21.91
N LYS A 20 -40.36 -78.73 -20.78
CA LYS A 20 -40.75 -79.50 -19.58
C LYS A 20 -42.10 -79.03 -19.02
N ALA A 21 -42.27 -77.72 -18.82
CA ALA A 21 -43.52 -77.17 -18.31
C ALA A 21 -44.71 -77.46 -19.24
N LYS A 22 -44.49 -77.42 -20.56
CA LYS A 22 -45.51 -77.77 -21.56
C LYS A 22 -45.86 -79.26 -21.49
N GLN A 23 -44.87 -80.14 -21.43
CA GLN A 23 -45.11 -81.59 -21.33
C GLN A 23 -45.91 -81.93 -20.06
N ASP A 24 -45.56 -81.36 -18.92
CA ASP A 24 -46.29 -81.58 -17.67
C ASP A 24 -47.71 -81.01 -17.73
N ASN A 25 -47.91 -79.85 -18.37
CA ASN A 25 -49.24 -79.27 -18.55
C ASN A 25 -50.11 -80.08 -19.52
N ASP A 26 -49.52 -80.63 -20.59
CA ASP A 26 -50.23 -81.44 -21.59
C ASP A 26 -50.60 -82.84 -21.07
N LEU A 27 -49.85 -83.38 -20.10
CA LEU A 27 -50.06 -84.74 -19.55
C LEU A 27 -50.81 -84.77 -18.21
N ILE A 28 -50.64 -83.75 -17.36
CA ILE A 28 -51.09 -83.80 -15.96
C ILE A 28 -52.06 -82.66 -15.63
N TYR A 29 -51.66 -81.40 -15.87
CA TYR A 29 -52.37 -80.25 -15.28
C TYR A 29 -53.48 -79.66 -16.14
N HIS A 30 -53.36 -79.72 -17.47
CA HIS A 30 -54.29 -79.14 -18.45
C HIS A 30 -54.72 -77.68 -18.15
N ALA A 31 -53.82 -76.88 -17.58
CA ALA A 31 -54.11 -75.49 -17.27
C ALA A 31 -54.16 -74.63 -18.54
N VAL A 32 -55.10 -73.68 -18.59
CA VAL A 32 -55.23 -72.73 -19.70
C VAL A 32 -54.08 -71.72 -19.63
N VAL A 33 -53.31 -71.61 -20.71
CA VAL A 33 -52.22 -70.63 -20.82
C VAL A 33 -52.82 -69.24 -21.06
N PRO A 34 -52.70 -68.29 -20.12
CA PRO A 34 -53.28 -66.96 -20.29
C PRO A 34 -52.56 -66.16 -21.38
N SER A 35 -53.27 -65.21 -21.98
CA SER A 35 -52.67 -64.27 -22.95
C SER A 35 -51.72 -63.30 -22.24
N SER A 36 -50.68 -62.82 -22.93
CA SER A 36 -49.66 -61.93 -22.35
C SER A 36 -50.23 -60.64 -21.76
N LEU A 37 -51.37 -60.16 -22.27
CA LEU A 37 -52.07 -58.97 -21.79
C LEU A 37 -52.80 -59.17 -20.45
N GLN A 38 -53.06 -60.43 -20.07
CA GLN A 38 -53.74 -60.78 -18.81
C GLN A 38 -52.76 -61.01 -17.66
N LEU A 39 -51.46 -61.04 -17.95
CA LEU A 39 -50.43 -61.20 -16.93
C LEU A 39 -50.22 -59.87 -16.17
N PRO A 40 -50.11 -59.89 -14.83
CA PRO A 40 -49.83 -58.68 -14.06
C PRO A 40 -48.44 -58.12 -14.40
N SER A 41 -48.30 -56.80 -14.42
CA SER A 41 -47.02 -56.13 -14.65
C SER A 41 -46.01 -56.50 -13.55
N LEU A 42 -44.77 -56.80 -13.94
CA LEU A 42 -43.70 -57.08 -12.98
C LEU A 42 -43.32 -55.81 -12.21
N LYS A 43 -43.28 -55.90 -10.88
CA LYS A 43 -42.86 -54.78 -10.03
C LYS A 43 -41.34 -54.60 -10.14
N MET A 44 -40.91 -53.48 -10.70
CA MET A 44 -39.49 -53.10 -10.71
C MET A 44 -39.09 -52.55 -9.34
N LEU A 45 -37.89 -52.92 -8.89
CA LEU A 45 -37.25 -52.38 -7.69
C LEU A 45 -36.10 -51.48 -8.13
N GLU A 46 -36.09 -50.22 -7.71
CA GLU A 46 -34.94 -49.34 -7.93
C GLU A 46 -33.81 -49.76 -6.99
N VAL A 47 -32.77 -50.37 -7.55
CA VAL A 47 -31.62 -50.92 -6.79
C VAL A 47 -30.51 -49.90 -6.60
N ALA A 48 -30.54 -48.77 -7.31
CA ALA A 48 -29.51 -47.74 -7.24
C ALA A 48 -30.07 -46.34 -7.46
N GLN A 49 -29.49 -45.37 -6.75
CA GLN A 49 -29.72 -43.94 -6.95
C GLN A 49 -28.46 -43.29 -7.56
N PRO A 50 -28.62 -42.30 -8.46
CA PRO A 50 -27.50 -41.55 -9.00
C PRO A 50 -26.84 -40.72 -7.89
N VAL A 51 -25.54 -40.90 -7.70
CA VAL A 51 -24.75 -40.09 -6.75
C VAL A 51 -24.24 -38.85 -7.48
N ALA A 52 -24.53 -37.67 -6.92
CA ALA A 52 -24.01 -36.41 -7.47
C ALA A 52 -22.47 -36.38 -7.38
N PRO A 53 -21.77 -35.97 -8.45
CA PRO A 53 -20.33 -35.83 -8.41
C PRO A 53 -19.96 -34.67 -7.48
N THR A 54 -19.30 -34.97 -6.37
CA THR A 54 -18.61 -33.98 -5.53
C THR A 54 -17.11 -34.12 -5.74
N CYS A 55 -16.35 -33.06 -5.46
CA CYS A 55 -14.89 -33.13 -5.48
C CYS A 55 -14.38 -34.30 -4.60
N ASP A 56 -14.97 -34.47 -3.41
CA ASP A 56 -14.62 -35.55 -2.49
C ASP A 56 -14.86 -36.95 -3.09
N ASN A 57 -15.94 -37.12 -3.87
CA ASN A 57 -16.28 -38.41 -4.49
C ASN A 57 -15.50 -38.67 -5.79
N LEU A 58 -15.10 -37.63 -6.52
CA LEU A 58 -14.35 -37.74 -7.77
C LEU A 58 -12.86 -38.05 -7.55
N TYR A 59 -12.27 -37.53 -6.47
CA TYR A 59 -10.85 -37.70 -6.16
C TYR A 59 -10.56 -38.81 -5.14
N HIS A 60 -11.57 -39.60 -4.76
CA HIS A 60 -11.44 -40.68 -3.78
C HIS A 60 -10.73 -41.94 -4.32
N ASN A 61 -9.68 -41.78 -5.12
CA ASN A 61 -8.69 -42.83 -5.28
C ASN A 61 -7.77 -42.75 -4.06
N LYS A 62 -8.00 -43.61 -3.05
CA LYS A 62 -7.30 -43.65 -1.75
C LYS A 62 -5.76 -43.73 -1.82
N SER A 63 -5.18 -43.82 -3.01
CA SER A 63 -3.74 -43.82 -3.27
C SER A 63 -3.15 -42.42 -3.55
N CYS A 64 -3.97 -41.40 -3.76
CA CYS A 64 -3.51 -40.03 -3.93
C CYS A 64 -3.88 -39.20 -2.70
N HIS A 65 -2.92 -39.00 -1.80
CA HIS A 65 -2.92 -37.79 -0.98
C HIS A 65 -2.73 -36.60 -1.93
N VAL A 66 -3.81 -36.15 -2.59
CA VAL A 66 -3.81 -34.91 -3.35
C VAL A 66 -3.76 -33.79 -2.32
N LYS A 67 -2.57 -33.54 -1.79
CA LYS A 67 -2.29 -32.29 -1.09
C LYS A 67 -2.57 -31.19 -2.11
N GLU A 68 -3.55 -30.34 -1.81
CA GLU A 68 -3.89 -29.19 -2.65
C GLU A 68 -2.62 -28.37 -2.92
N SER A 69 -2.05 -28.53 -4.12
CA SER A 69 -0.77 -27.90 -4.47
C SER A 69 -0.87 -26.38 -4.53
N PHE A 70 -2.09 -25.86 -4.61
CA PHE A 70 -2.43 -24.45 -4.70
C PHE A 70 -3.27 -23.96 -3.51
N ALA A 71 -3.24 -24.64 -2.35
CA ALA A 71 -3.98 -24.23 -1.16
C ALA A 71 -3.65 -22.77 -0.72
N HIS A 72 -2.43 -22.31 -1.00
CA HIS A 72 -1.98 -20.95 -0.69
C HIS A 72 -2.21 -19.95 -1.83
N LEU A 73 -2.69 -20.39 -2.99
CA LEU A 73 -2.92 -19.53 -4.13
C LEU A 73 -4.21 -18.73 -3.93
N VAL A 74 -4.07 -17.41 -3.82
CA VAL A 74 -5.23 -16.50 -3.75
C VAL A 74 -5.94 -16.45 -5.10
N PRO A 75 -7.28 -16.63 -5.16
CA PRO A 75 -8.04 -16.56 -6.40
C PRO A 75 -7.82 -15.24 -7.16
N LEU A 76 -7.75 -15.31 -8.48
CA LEU A 76 -7.48 -14.14 -9.34
C LEU A 76 -8.48 -13.00 -9.11
N VAL A 77 -9.75 -13.33 -8.87
CA VAL A 77 -10.82 -12.34 -8.61
C VAL A 77 -10.52 -11.54 -7.34
N VAL A 78 -10.04 -12.20 -6.28
CA VAL A 78 -9.62 -11.55 -5.02
C VAL A 78 -8.43 -10.66 -5.29
N ARG A 79 -7.38 -11.18 -5.94
CA ARG A 79 -6.16 -10.40 -6.23
C ARG A 79 -6.46 -9.14 -7.05
N ASN A 80 -7.35 -9.25 -8.05
CA ASN A 80 -7.76 -8.10 -8.85
C ASN A 80 -8.53 -7.07 -8.02
N ALA A 81 -9.43 -7.52 -7.13
CA ALA A 81 -10.15 -6.64 -6.21
C ALA A 81 -9.18 -5.95 -5.23
N THR A 82 -8.23 -6.68 -4.65
CA THR A 82 -7.19 -6.15 -3.77
C THR A 82 -6.36 -5.08 -4.47
N LYS A 83 -5.87 -5.34 -5.68
CA LYS A 83 -5.12 -4.35 -6.47
C LYS A 83 -5.94 -3.08 -6.74
N MET A 84 -7.20 -3.25 -7.14
CA MET A 84 -8.07 -2.11 -7.42
C MET A 84 -8.36 -1.28 -6.16
N PHE A 85 -8.61 -1.96 -5.03
CA PHE A 85 -8.82 -1.32 -3.74
C PHE A 85 -7.56 -0.57 -3.29
N LEU A 86 -6.39 -1.22 -3.28
CA LEU A 86 -5.14 -0.59 -2.83
C LEU A 86 -4.79 0.65 -3.67
N LYS A 87 -5.03 0.59 -4.99
CA LYS A 87 -4.86 1.75 -5.86
C LYS A 87 -5.78 2.92 -5.45
N LYS A 88 -7.09 2.68 -5.37
CA LYS A 88 -8.06 3.73 -4.98
C LYS A 88 -7.83 4.25 -3.57
N ASN A 89 -7.50 3.37 -2.63
CA ASN A 89 -7.19 3.74 -1.25
C ASN A 89 -5.92 4.59 -1.17
N SER A 90 -4.87 4.24 -1.92
CA SER A 90 -3.65 5.06 -2.02
C SER A 90 -3.95 6.46 -2.56
N GLU A 91 -4.74 6.56 -3.63
CA GLU A 91 -5.18 7.86 -4.19
C GLU A 91 -5.94 8.70 -3.16
N MET A 92 -6.89 8.09 -2.43
CA MET A 92 -7.64 8.74 -1.36
C MET A 92 -6.74 9.21 -0.20
N VAL A 93 -5.89 8.32 0.32
CA VAL A 93 -4.97 8.60 1.43
C VAL A 93 -3.98 9.71 1.05
N ASN A 94 -3.45 9.69 -0.17
CA ASN A 94 -2.53 10.73 -0.65
C ASN A 94 -3.22 12.10 -0.74
N LYS A 95 -4.46 12.14 -1.24
CA LYS A 95 -5.26 13.38 -1.29
C LYS A 95 -5.51 13.94 0.13
N LEU A 96 -5.89 13.08 1.08
CA LEU A 96 -6.14 13.49 2.47
C LEU A 96 -4.86 13.90 3.20
N SER A 97 -3.75 13.18 2.99
CA SER A 97 -2.44 13.54 3.55
C SER A 97 -2.01 14.92 3.05
N ALA A 98 -2.10 15.18 1.75
CA ALA A 98 -1.75 16.47 1.16
C ALA A 98 -2.65 17.62 1.67
N ALA A 99 -3.93 17.35 1.96
CA ALA A 99 -4.82 18.34 2.58
C ALA A 99 -4.40 18.62 4.04
N CYS A 100 -4.13 17.58 4.83
CA CYS A 100 -3.69 17.70 6.21
C CYS A 100 -2.33 18.41 6.34
N GLU A 101 -1.38 18.10 5.44
CA GLU A 101 -0.06 18.74 5.40
C GLU A 101 -0.16 20.23 5.11
N ARG A 102 -0.98 20.63 4.12
CA ARG A 102 -1.25 22.05 3.84
C ARG A 102 -1.84 22.76 5.04
N ALA A 103 -2.84 22.15 5.69
CA ALA A 103 -3.47 22.71 6.87
C ALA A 103 -2.48 22.84 8.05
N ASN A 104 -1.67 21.81 8.30
CA ASN A 104 -0.64 21.82 9.34
C ASN A 104 0.43 22.90 9.07
N SER A 105 0.87 23.04 7.81
CA SER A 105 1.86 24.04 7.41
C SER A 105 1.40 25.47 7.68
N ILE A 106 0.10 25.77 7.55
CA ILE A 106 -0.46 27.08 7.89
C ILE A 106 -0.31 27.33 9.40
N ILE A 107 -0.65 26.35 10.24
CA ILE A 107 -0.49 26.48 11.70
C ILE A 107 0.98 26.64 12.07
N ASP A 108 1.86 25.81 11.50
CA ASP A 108 3.31 25.89 11.76
C ASP A 108 3.88 27.26 11.40
N SER A 109 3.43 27.85 10.29
CA SER A 109 3.81 29.22 9.91
C SER A 109 3.39 30.24 10.97
N VAL A 110 2.13 30.21 11.42
CA VAL A 110 1.62 31.16 12.42
C VAL A 110 2.31 30.97 13.77
N LEU A 111 2.53 29.72 14.21
CA LEU A 111 3.24 29.42 15.45
C LEU A 111 4.71 29.86 15.38
N ALA A 112 5.38 29.66 14.25
CA ALA A 112 6.75 30.11 14.07
C ALA A 112 6.86 31.64 14.14
N GLU A 113 5.93 32.37 13.52
CA GLU A 113 5.88 33.83 13.60
C GLU A 113 5.66 34.36 15.03
N MET A 114 4.94 33.60 15.86
CA MET A 114 4.71 33.89 17.27
C MET A 114 5.82 33.36 18.19
N ASN A 115 6.87 32.73 17.64
CA ASN A 115 7.93 32.04 18.38
C ASN A 115 7.39 30.99 19.38
N MET A 116 6.31 30.30 19.03
CA MET A 116 5.65 29.29 19.86
C MET A 116 6.21 27.89 19.59
N PRO A 117 6.50 27.05 20.60
CA PRO A 117 6.19 27.22 22.04
C PRO A 117 7.23 27.99 22.86
N ALA A 118 8.39 28.35 22.31
CA ALA A 118 9.48 29.00 23.04
C ALA A 118 9.07 30.30 23.76
N CYS A 119 8.07 31.01 23.23
CA CYS A 119 7.46 32.19 23.83
C CYS A 119 6.70 31.88 25.15
N LEU A 120 6.17 30.67 25.35
CA LEU A 120 5.44 30.32 26.57
C LEU A 120 6.34 29.76 27.69
N GLU A 121 7.59 29.48 27.36
CA GLU A 121 8.56 28.86 28.27
C GLU A 121 9.29 29.94 29.07
N GLN A 122 9.38 29.73 30.38
CA GLN A 122 10.22 30.57 31.24
C GLN A 122 11.66 30.03 31.17
N TYR A 123 12.58 30.85 30.67
CA TYR A 123 14.00 30.52 30.60
C TYR A 123 14.87 31.74 30.95
N ASP A 124 15.99 31.48 31.62
CA ASP A 124 16.97 32.51 31.97
C ASP A 124 17.76 32.97 30.73
N SER A 125 18.24 34.21 30.71
CA SER A 125 18.94 34.83 29.57
C SER A 125 20.25 34.14 29.16
N LYS A 126 20.72 33.14 29.93
CA LYS A 126 21.92 32.34 29.62
C LYS A 126 21.58 30.96 29.04
N ASN A 127 20.31 30.55 29.12
CA ASN A 127 19.86 29.21 28.76
C ASN A 127 18.87 29.28 27.58
N LEU A 128 18.95 28.30 26.68
CA LEU A 128 18.01 28.18 25.56
C LEU A 128 16.62 27.70 26.04
N PRO A 129 15.53 28.02 25.32
CA PRO A 129 14.20 27.49 25.63
C PRO A 129 14.19 25.95 25.58
N PRO A 130 13.55 25.25 26.56
CA PRO A 130 13.47 23.79 26.60
C PRO A 130 13.03 23.15 25.27
N SER A 131 12.03 23.71 24.60
CA SER A 131 11.55 23.22 23.29
C SER A 131 12.59 23.28 22.17
N VAL A 132 13.44 24.30 22.18
CA VAL A 132 14.54 24.45 21.21
C VAL A 132 15.67 23.49 21.55
N VAL A 133 15.99 23.33 22.84
CA VAL A 133 16.98 22.36 23.32
C VAL A 133 16.58 20.93 22.96
N GLU A 134 15.30 20.57 23.14
CA GLU A 134 14.79 19.25 22.77
C GLU A 134 14.94 18.99 21.26
N LYS A 135 14.58 19.98 20.42
CA LYS A 135 14.76 19.87 18.96
C LYS A 135 16.24 19.76 18.56
N ILE A 136 17.13 20.51 19.21
CA ILE A 136 18.59 20.42 18.99
C ILE A 136 19.12 19.05 19.45
N HIS A 137 18.60 18.51 20.55
CA HIS A 137 18.96 17.17 21.02
C HIS A 137 18.49 16.10 20.02
N VAL A 138 17.26 16.18 19.52
CA VAL A 138 16.75 15.31 18.45
C VAL A 138 17.65 15.40 17.22
N LEU A 139 17.99 16.61 16.79
CA LEU A 139 18.91 16.84 15.67
C LEU A 139 20.29 16.20 15.91
N SER A 140 20.85 16.37 17.10
CA SER A 140 22.18 15.84 17.44
C SER A 140 22.16 14.31 17.54
N SER A 141 21.10 13.74 18.14
CA SER A 141 20.89 12.29 18.22
C SER A 141 20.67 11.65 16.85
N GLY A 142 20.10 12.40 15.90
CA GLY A 142 19.92 11.99 14.52
C GLY A 142 21.15 12.15 13.63
N GLY A 143 22.34 12.38 14.20
CA GLY A 143 23.59 12.58 13.44
C GLY A 143 23.71 13.94 12.76
N GLY A 144 22.75 14.84 12.99
CA GLY A 144 22.75 16.22 12.53
C GLY A 144 22.92 16.40 11.03
N ILE A 145 23.61 17.49 10.64
CA ILE A 145 23.83 17.82 9.22
C ILE A 145 24.65 16.75 8.50
N HIS A 146 25.58 16.10 9.21
CA HIS A 146 26.47 15.10 8.61
C HIS A 146 25.68 13.87 8.12
N SER A 147 24.70 13.40 8.89
CA SER A 147 23.85 12.29 8.44
C SER A 147 23.03 12.64 7.21
N ALA A 148 22.49 13.87 7.15
CA ALA A 148 21.77 14.35 5.96
C ALA A 148 22.67 14.40 4.72
N GLU A 149 23.91 14.88 4.85
CA GLU A 149 24.90 14.90 3.76
C GLU A 149 25.33 13.51 3.31
N GLN A 150 25.54 12.58 4.25
CA GLN A 150 25.82 11.18 3.94
C GLN A 150 24.68 10.56 3.13
N ASN A 151 23.43 10.77 3.54
CA ASN A 151 22.27 10.24 2.82
C ASN A 151 22.13 10.85 1.42
N LEU A 152 22.40 12.16 1.25
CA LEU A 152 22.44 12.77 -0.09
C LEU A 152 23.53 12.14 -0.98
N ASN A 153 24.72 11.90 -0.44
CA ASN A 153 25.79 11.23 -1.18
C ASN A 153 25.40 9.78 -1.55
N LEU A 154 24.69 9.07 -0.67
CA LEU A 154 24.13 7.76 -0.97
C LEU A 154 23.12 7.82 -2.12
N LEU A 155 22.23 8.82 -2.14
CA LEU A 155 21.28 9.02 -3.24
C LEU A 155 21.99 9.25 -4.58
N GLU A 156 23.07 10.04 -4.60
CA GLU A 156 23.88 10.26 -5.81
C GLU A 156 24.57 8.97 -6.30
N ASN A 157 25.05 8.13 -5.37
CA ASN A 157 25.58 6.81 -5.69
C ASN A 157 24.50 5.87 -6.25
N TYR A 158 23.29 5.85 -5.66
CA TYR A 158 22.17 5.05 -6.16
C TYR A 158 21.75 5.50 -7.56
N TYR A 159 21.68 6.80 -7.80
CA TYR A 159 21.38 7.37 -9.11
C TYR A 159 22.41 6.91 -10.17
N THR A 160 23.70 7.03 -9.86
CA THR A 160 24.78 6.63 -10.77
C THR A 160 24.71 5.14 -11.09
N ARG A 161 24.55 4.29 -10.07
CA ARG A 161 24.42 2.84 -10.24
C ARG A 161 23.19 2.45 -11.07
N ASN A 162 22.05 3.11 -10.85
CA ASN A 162 20.82 2.86 -11.60
C ASN A 162 20.98 3.30 -13.07
N LYS A 163 21.62 4.44 -13.31
CA LYS A 163 21.92 4.93 -14.66
C LYS A 163 22.87 4.00 -15.42
N GLU A 164 23.93 3.52 -14.77
CA GLU A 164 24.85 2.53 -15.36
C GLU A 164 24.11 1.22 -15.69
N SER A 165 23.27 0.74 -14.79
CA SER A 165 22.47 -0.47 -15.01
C SER A 165 21.55 -0.32 -16.22
N LEU A 166 20.85 0.81 -16.36
CA LEU A 166 20.02 1.10 -17.54
C LEU A 166 20.85 1.17 -18.83
N ALA A 167 22.04 1.79 -18.78
CA ALA A 167 22.92 1.87 -19.93
C ALA A 167 23.39 0.48 -20.41
N ILE A 168 23.73 -0.43 -19.48
CA ILE A 168 24.10 -1.82 -19.79
C ILE A 168 22.94 -2.56 -20.46
N VAL A 169 21.71 -2.41 -19.96
CA VAL A 169 20.53 -3.07 -20.57
C VAL A 169 20.27 -2.51 -21.97
N TRP A 170 20.36 -1.19 -22.17
CA TRP A 170 20.25 -0.58 -23.49
C TRP A 170 21.31 -1.08 -24.48
N GLU A 171 22.57 -1.16 -24.04
CA GLU A 171 23.66 -1.67 -24.85
C GLU A 171 23.42 -3.13 -25.24
N THR A 172 22.94 -3.95 -24.29
CA THR A 172 22.60 -5.35 -24.53
C THR A 172 21.53 -5.50 -25.61
N LEU A 173 20.44 -4.73 -25.53
CA LEU A 173 19.37 -4.74 -26.53
C LEU A 173 19.88 -4.27 -27.90
N ARG A 174 20.70 -3.21 -27.95
CA ARG A 174 21.27 -2.70 -29.21
C ARG A 174 22.26 -3.69 -29.83
N LYS A 175 23.04 -4.40 -29.01
CA LYS A 175 24.00 -5.41 -29.48
C LYS A 175 23.26 -6.60 -30.09
N GLU A 176 22.21 -7.08 -29.43
CA GLU A 176 21.37 -8.17 -29.93
C GLU A 176 20.66 -7.78 -31.24
N GLU A 177 20.10 -6.57 -31.31
CA GLU A 177 19.45 -6.06 -32.53
C GLU A 177 20.43 -5.91 -33.71
N LYS A 178 21.65 -5.45 -33.44
CA LYS A 178 22.72 -5.42 -34.46
C LYS A 178 23.08 -6.81 -34.96
N GLN A 179 23.16 -7.80 -34.07
CA GLN A 179 23.41 -9.20 -34.44
C GLN A 179 22.26 -9.77 -35.27
N ASP A 180 21.01 -9.49 -34.91
CA ASP A 180 19.83 -9.88 -35.69
C ASP A 180 19.87 -9.32 -37.11
N ALA A 181 20.17 -8.03 -37.25
CA ALA A 181 20.27 -7.37 -38.54
C ALA A 181 21.38 -8.01 -39.40
N GLN A 182 22.54 -8.29 -38.80
CA GLN A 182 23.64 -8.97 -39.50
C GLN A 182 23.26 -10.38 -39.95
N TYR A 183 22.57 -11.17 -39.11
CA TYR A 183 22.16 -12.52 -39.47
C TYR A 183 21.05 -12.53 -40.51
N ARG A 184 20.09 -11.61 -40.42
CA ARG A 184 19.06 -11.46 -41.46
C ARG A 184 19.67 -11.04 -42.80
N GLN A 185 20.70 -10.19 -42.81
CA GLN A 185 21.45 -9.84 -44.02
C GLN A 185 22.25 -11.03 -44.59
N LYS A 186 22.88 -11.84 -43.73
CA LYS A 186 23.70 -12.99 -44.14
C LYS A 186 22.88 -14.18 -44.64
N TYR A 187 21.78 -14.49 -43.96
CA TYR A 187 21.03 -15.72 -44.16
C TYR A 187 19.68 -15.52 -44.86
N GLY A 188 19.23 -14.27 -45.08
CA GLY A 188 18.04 -13.94 -45.85
C GLY A 188 16.81 -14.74 -45.42
N SER A 189 16.28 -15.56 -46.33
CA SER A 189 15.09 -16.39 -46.13
C SER A 189 15.26 -17.53 -45.12
N ALA A 190 16.49 -17.91 -44.75
CA ALA A 190 16.74 -18.94 -43.73
C ALA A 190 16.62 -18.39 -42.29
N TRP A 191 16.56 -17.07 -42.10
CA TRP A 191 16.42 -16.42 -40.79
C TRP A 191 14.98 -15.94 -40.54
N THR A 192 14.12 -16.85 -40.09
CA THR A 192 12.66 -16.65 -39.98
C THR A 192 12.17 -16.20 -38.59
N ARG A 193 13.08 -15.92 -37.65
CA ARG A 193 12.71 -15.47 -36.31
C ARG A 193 12.09 -14.06 -36.33
N LEU A 194 11.23 -13.79 -35.32
CA LEU A 194 10.69 -12.46 -35.07
C LEU A 194 11.82 -11.43 -35.00
N SER A 195 11.62 -10.24 -35.57
CA SER A 195 12.65 -9.22 -35.54
C SER A 195 12.95 -8.80 -34.11
N SER A 196 14.23 -8.62 -33.78
CA SER A 196 14.64 -8.08 -32.49
C SER A 196 14.02 -6.71 -32.22
N SER A 197 13.76 -5.94 -33.29
CA SER A 197 13.10 -4.65 -33.19
C SER A 197 11.69 -4.75 -32.58
N GLU A 198 10.92 -5.76 -32.98
CA GLU A 198 9.56 -6.02 -32.51
C GLU A 198 9.56 -6.73 -31.15
N ALA A 199 10.43 -7.74 -30.99
CA ALA A 199 10.54 -8.49 -29.73
C ALA A 199 10.95 -7.57 -28.56
N ASN A 200 11.87 -6.62 -28.80
CA ASN A 200 12.41 -5.75 -27.77
C ASN A 200 11.53 -4.50 -27.53
N LYS A 201 10.41 -4.33 -28.23
CA LYS A 201 9.58 -3.12 -28.17
C LYS A 201 9.03 -2.84 -26.77
N SER A 202 8.52 -3.87 -26.09
CA SER A 202 8.01 -3.72 -24.72
C SER A 202 9.11 -3.29 -23.75
N TRP A 203 10.31 -3.89 -23.85
CA TRP A 203 11.45 -3.53 -23.02
C TRP A 203 11.95 -2.11 -23.28
N ARG A 204 11.98 -1.65 -24.54
CA ARG A 204 12.33 -0.24 -24.85
C ARG A 204 11.37 0.74 -24.20
N ASN A 205 10.07 0.47 -24.27
CA ASN A 205 9.07 1.31 -23.61
C ASN A 205 9.31 1.36 -22.10
N THR A 206 9.53 0.21 -21.47
CA THR A 206 9.83 0.13 -20.03
C THR A 206 11.12 0.88 -19.68
N LEU A 207 12.19 0.74 -20.47
CA LEU A 207 13.45 1.46 -20.26
C LEU A 207 13.28 2.98 -20.37
N GLN A 208 12.51 3.45 -21.36
CA GLN A 208 12.21 4.87 -21.51
C GLN A 208 11.44 5.41 -20.29
N THR A 209 10.45 4.65 -19.79
CA THR A 209 9.74 5.01 -18.56
C THR A 209 10.70 5.08 -17.35
N TYR A 210 11.66 4.17 -17.23
CA TYR A 210 12.68 4.24 -16.18
C TYR A 210 13.62 5.43 -16.33
N GLU A 211 13.96 5.86 -17.56
CA GLU A 211 14.71 7.09 -17.81
C GLU A 211 13.93 8.34 -17.39
N GLU A 212 12.61 8.37 -17.64
CA GLU A 212 11.72 9.45 -17.21
C GLU A 212 11.63 9.53 -15.68
N TYR A 213 11.52 8.38 -14.99
CA TYR A 213 11.56 8.32 -13.52
C TYR A 213 12.90 8.77 -12.97
N LEU A 214 14.01 8.33 -13.55
CA LEU A 214 15.35 8.72 -13.14
C LEU A 214 15.60 10.24 -13.34
N SER A 215 15.10 10.82 -14.44
CA SER A 215 15.14 12.26 -14.68
C SER A 215 14.31 13.04 -13.66
N THR A 216 13.11 12.54 -13.33
CA THR A 216 12.22 13.17 -12.34
C THR A 216 12.83 13.10 -10.93
N SER A 217 13.41 11.96 -10.55
CA SER A 217 14.13 11.80 -9.28
C SER A 217 15.31 12.75 -9.19
N SER A 218 16.12 12.87 -10.26
CA SER A 218 17.27 13.79 -10.27
C SER A 218 16.89 15.25 -10.02
N LYS A 219 15.75 15.69 -10.57
CA LYS A 219 15.22 17.04 -10.30
C LYS A 219 14.80 17.21 -8.84
N ALA A 220 14.16 16.20 -8.26
CA ALA A 220 13.77 16.22 -6.84
C ALA A 220 15.00 16.23 -5.92
N ASP A 221 15.98 15.37 -6.19
CA ASP A 221 17.26 15.31 -5.46
C ASP A 221 18.02 16.64 -5.55
N GLY A 222 18.02 17.27 -6.72
CA GLY A 222 18.59 18.60 -6.93
C GLY A 222 17.91 19.68 -6.08
N SER A 223 16.58 19.65 -5.99
CA SER A 223 15.82 20.58 -5.13
C SER A 223 16.14 20.37 -3.64
N LEU A 224 16.19 19.12 -3.19
CA LEU A 224 16.54 18.78 -1.80
C LEU A 224 17.96 19.23 -1.46
N LYS A 225 18.92 19.01 -2.37
CA LYS A 225 20.31 19.45 -2.21
C LYS A 225 20.41 20.97 -2.09
N GLN A 226 19.68 21.73 -2.92
CA GLN A 226 19.63 23.19 -2.83
C GLN A 226 19.02 23.68 -1.50
N GLU A 227 17.94 23.04 -1.05
CA GLU A 227 17.30 23.38 0.23
C GLU A 227 18.23 23.10 1.41
N LEU A 228 18.91 21.94 1.42
CA LEU A 228 19.87 21.61 2.46
C LEU A 228 21.04 22.61 2.50
N TYR A 229 21.59 23.01 1.34
CA TYR A 229 22.68 23.99 1.31
C TYR A 229 22.30 25.35 1.88
N LYS A 230 21.04 25.79 1.69
CA LYS A 230 20.54 27.05 2.28
C LYS A 230 20.47 26.98 3.80
N ILE A 231 20.11 25.81 4.34
CA ILE A 231 19.80 25.58 5.76
C ILE A 231 21.06 25.17 6.55
N LYS A 232 22.04 24.54 5.89
CA LYS A 232 23.32 24.06 6.45
C LYS A 232 24.01 25.03 7.41
N PRO A 233 24.27 26.31 7.07
CA PRO A 233 24.99 27.22 7.98
C PRO A 233 24.23 27.44 9.29
N SER A 234 22.90 27.54 9.23
CA SER A 234 22.05 27.72 10.41
C SER A 234 22.02 26.46 11.29
N ILE A 235 22.09 25.27 10.69
CA ILE A 235 22.14 24.00 11.44
C ILE A 235 23.49 23.79 12.10
N LEU A 236 24.59 24.12 11.41
CA LEU A 236 25.93 24.01 11.99
C LEU A 236 26.08 24.95 13.20
N LEU A 237 25.55 26.17 13.09
CA LEU A 237 25.45 27.11 14.20
C LEU A 237 24.65 26.49 15.37
N MET A 238 23.55 25.77 15.07
CA MET A 238 22.73 25.14 16.09
C MET A 238 23.36 23.95 16.81
N GLN A 239 24.29 23.26 16.16
CA GLN A 239 25.04 22.18 16.79
C GLN A 239 26.08 22.73 17.79
N ASN A 240 26.48 24.00 17.65
CA ASN A 240 27.36 24.68 18.59
C ASN A 240 26.55 25.45 19.65
N SER A 241 26.16 24.74 20.72
CA SER A 241 25.31 25.28 21.80
C SER A 241 25.91 26.49 22.54
N GLN A 242 27.25 26.63 22.55
CA GLN A 242 27.95 27.74 23.20
C GLN A 242 27.86 29.03 22.38
N GLU A 243 27.95 28.96 21.05
CA GLU A 243 27.81 30.13 20.17
C GLU A 243 26.35 30.60 20.07
N LEU A 244 25.38 29.68 20.09
CA LEU A 244 23.96 30.01 20.09
C LEU A 244 23.53 30.82 21.32
N SER A 245 23.99 30.42 22.51
CA SER A 245 23.62 31.09 23.75
C SER A 245 24.18 32.52 23.85
N LEU A 246 25.30 32.79 23.18
CA LEU A 246 25.87 34.14 23.06
C LEU A 246 25.11 35.03 22.05
N LEU A 247 24.55 34.44 21.00
CA LEU A 247 23.75 35.14 19.98
C LEU A 247 22.32 35.46 20.46
N ILE A 248 21.77 34.64 21.37
CA ILE A 248 20.44 34.84 21.96
C ILE A 248 20.59 35.65 23.25
N ASN A 249 20.83 36.96 23.12
CA ASN A 249 20.91 37.87 24.27
C ASN A 249 19.55 38.53 24.60
N ASP A 250 18.45 37.94 24.11
CA ASP A 250 17.10 38.48 24.26
C ASP A 250 16.48 38.05 25.60
N LYS A 251 16.21 39.03 26.45
CA LYS A 251 15.44 38.82 27.67
C LYS A 251 13.99 38.50 27.31
N ASN A 252 13.52 37.28 27.61
CA ASN A 252 12.10 36.93 27.52
C ASN A 252 11.27 37.49 28.71
N THR A 253 11.75 38.57 29.35
CA THR A 253 11.11 39.21 30.52
C THR A 253 9.80 39.94 30.20
N SER A 254 9.50 40.12 28.91
CA SER A 254 8.33 40.89 28.46
C SER A 254 7.01 40.15 28.70
N ILE A 255 7.05 38.81 28.79
CA ILE A 255 5.86 37.94 28.80
C ILE A 255 5.20 37.88 30.19
N ALA A 256 5.98 38.11 31.25
CA ALA A 256 5.46 38.24 32.61
C ALA A 256 4.48 39.44 32.77
N ARG A 257 4.42 40.35 31.80
CA ARG A 257 3.50 41.51 31.79
C ARG A 257 2.10 41.18 31.26
N LEU A 258 1.89 40.03 30.61
CA LEU A 258 0.65 39.70 29.90
C LEU A 258 -0.48 39.13 30.78
N GLY A 259 -0.27 39.01 32.09
CA GLY A 259 -1.23 38.37 32.98
C GLY A 259 -1.24 36.84 32.85
N SER A 260 -1.48 36.14 33.96
CA SER A 260 -1.45 34.66 34.01
C SER A 260 -2.56 34.02 33.17
N THR A 261 -3.74 34.66 33.11
CA THR A 261 -4.93 34.14 32.42
C THR A 261 -4.73 34.03 30.91
N PHE A 262 -4.17 35.07 30.28
CA PHE A 262 -3.88 35.08 28.83
C PHE A 262 -2.85 34.01 28.45
N LEU A 263 -1.83 33.81 29.28
CA LEU A 263 -0.80 32.78 29.07
C LEU A 263 -1.36 31.36 29.22
N GLU A 264 -2.31 31.16 30.15
CA GLU A 264 -3.02 29.89 30.30
C GLU A 264 -3.90 29.58 29.08
N GLU A 265 -4.67 30.55 28.59
CA GLU A 265 -5.49 30.40 27.38
C GLU A 265 -4.64 30.07 26.14
N MET A 266 -3.49 30.73 26.00
CA MET A 266 -2.56 30.51 24.90
C MET A 266 -1.89 29.12 24.99
N LYS A 267 -1.55 28.64 26.20
CA LYS A 267 -1.07 27.26 26.44
C LYS A 267 -2.12 26.21 26.08
N ILE A 268 -3.37 26.43 26.50
CA ILE A 268 -4.50 25.53 26.18
C ILE A 268 -4.70 25.45 24.66
N THR A 269 -4.66 26.60 23.98
CA THR A 269 -4.79 26.69 22.52
C THR A 269 -3.66 25.94 21.80
N TYR A 270 -2.42 26.09 22.27
CA TYR A 270 -1.26 25.37 21.74
C TYR A 270 -1.38 23.85 21.93
N ASN A 271 -1.78 23.40 23.12
CA ASN A 271 -1.97 21.97 23.39
C ASN A 271 -3.08 21.36 22.50
N LYS A 272 -4.17 22.10 22.28
CA LYS A 272 -5.25 21.70 21.35
C LYS A 272 -4.73 21.51 19.93
N ILE A 273 -3.83 22.38 19.46
CA ILE A 273 -3.19 22.25 18.14
C ILE A 273 -2.31 21.00 18.07
N CYS A 274 -1.49 20.76 19.09
CA CYS A 274 -0.64 19.57 19.14
C CYS A 274 -1.48 18.29 19.10
N GLN A 275 -2.61 18.27 19.83
CA GLN A 275 -3.56 17.17 19.80
C GLN A 275 -4.17 16.98 18.40
N ILE A 276 -4.64 18.03 17.74
CA ILE A 276 -5.18 17.95 16.38
C ILE A 276 -4.15 17.38 15.40
N LYS A 277 -2.89 17.81 15.49
CA LYS A 277 -1.81 17.29 14.62
C LYS A 277 -1.54 15.81 14.87
N ALA A 278 -1.55 15.38 16.13
CA ALA A 278 -1.37 13.98 16.49
C ALA A 278 -2.55 13.11 16.01
N GLU A 279 -3.78 13.57 16.24
CA GLU A 279 -5.01 12.89 15.81
C GLU A 279 -5.06 12.72 14.28
N ARG A 280 -4.72 13.75 13.50
CA ARG A 280 -4.63 13.65 12.04
C ARG A 280 -3.64 12.56 11.60
N LYS A 281 -2.47 12.50 12.23
CA LYS A 281 -1.45 11.49 11.93
C LYS A 281 -1.96 10.08 12.23
N ASP A 282 -2.68 9.89 13.32
CA ASP A 282 -3.19 8.57 13.70
C ASP A 282 -4.40 8.14 12.85
N LEU A 283 -5.28 9.07 12.48
CA LEU A 283 -6.37 8.82 11.53
C LEU A 283 -5.86 8.42 10.14
N LEU A 284 -4.80 9.08 9.64
CA LEU A 284 -4.18 8.71 8.36
C LEU A 284 -3.58 7.29 8.40
N LYS A 285 -2.96 6.88 9.52
CA LYS A 285 -2.44 5.51 9.68
C LYS A 285 -3.55 4.46 9.63
N GLN A 286 -4.75 4.75 10.15
CA GLN A 286 -5.87 3.80 10.15
C GLN A 286 -6.37 3.47 8.74
N CYS A 287 -6.17 4.38 7.77
CA CYS A 287 -6.54 4.19 6.37
C CYS A 287 -5.55 3.29 5.60
N VAL A 288 -4.34 3.08 6.13
CA VAL A 288 -3.33 2.25 5.48
C VAL A 288 -3.61 0.77 5.80
N LYS A 289 -3.79 -0.03 4.74
CA LYS A 289 -4.04 -1.47 4.83
C LYS A 289 -2.97 -2.26 4.08
N THR A 290 -2.65 -3.44 4.58
CA THR A 290 -1.72 -4.38 3.94
C THR A 290 -2.44 -5.23 2.89
N GLU A 291 -1.70 -5.74 1.90
CA GLU A 291 -2.27 -6.62 0.85
C GLU A 291 -2.93 -7.86 1.45
N THR A 292 -2.32 -8.45 2.48
CA THR A 292 -2.83 -9.65 3.17
C THR A 292 -4.14 -9.39 3.93
N GLU A 293 -4.30 -8.24 4.58
CA GLU A 293 -5.55 -7.86 5.25
C GLU A 293 -6.71 -7.72 4.25
N VAL A 294 -6.44 -7.13 3.08
CA VAL A 294 -7.43 -6.92 2.03
C VAL A 294 -7.80 -8.24 1.35
N ASP A 295 -6.81 -9.10 1.09
CA ASP A 295 -7.04 -10.45 0.56
C ASP A 295 -7.93 -11.27 1.50
N GLN A 296 -7.66 -11.24 2.81
CA GLN A 296 -8.48 -11.94 3.80
C GLN A 296 -9.93 -11.43 3.83
N TYR A 297 -10.14 -10.12 3.66
CA TYR A 297 -11.47 -9.53 3.58
C TYR A 297 -12.25 -10.06 2.37
N PHE A 298 -11.65 -9.99 1.17
CA PHE A 298 -12.32 -10.45 -0.05
C PHE A 298 -12.45 -11.97 -0.13
N LEU A 299 -11.53 -12.74 0.45
CA LEU A 299 -11.68 -14.20 0.60
C LEU A 299 -12.90 -14.57 1.45
N LYS A 300 -13.12 -13.87 2.56
CA LYS A 300 -14.33 -14.07 3.40
C LYS A 300 -15.61 -13.78 2.63
N GLN A 301 -15.61 -12.71 1.82
CA GLN A 301 -16.75 -12.36 0.97
C GLN A 301 -16.96 -13.39 -0.15
N LEU A 302 -15.89 -13.88 -0.79
CA LEU A 302 -16.01 -14.91 -1.83
C LEU A 302 -16.62 -16.20 -1.28
N ASN A 303 -16.24 -16.60 -0.07
CA ASN A 303 -16.74 -17.80 0.58
C ASN A 303 -18.22 -17.68 0.99
N SER A 304 -18.73 -16.48 1.25
CA SER A 304 -20.13 -16.28 1.65
C SER A 304 -21.07 -16.08 0.46
N THR A 305 -20.67 -15.36 -0.58
CA THR A 305 -21.54 -15.03 -1.72
C THR A 305 -21.32 -15.89 -2.96
N CYS A 306 -20.26 -16.72 -3.00
CA CYS A 306 -19.80 -17.52 -4.15
C CYS A 306 -19.51 -16.73 -5.45
N GLN A 307 -19.78 -15.42 -5.47
CA GLN A 307 -19.51 -14.49 -6.55
C GLN A 307 -19.02 -13.17 -5.96
N LEU A 308 -17.96 -12.61 -6.54
CA LEU A 308 -17.44 -11.29 -6.20
C LEU A 308 -17.69 -10.32 -7.34
N ASN A 309 -18.59 -9.35 -7.12
CA ASN A 309 -18.63 -8.15 -7.94
C ASN A 309 -17.54 -7.19 -7.43
N ILE A 310 -16.43 -7.11 -8.18
CA ILE A 310 -15.23 -6.38 -7.79
C ILE A 310 -15.55 -4.91 -7.48
N GLU A 311 -16.32 -4.23 -8.32
CA GLU A 311 -16.60 -2.80 -8.16
C GLU A 311 -17.44 -2.48 -6.92
N LYS A 312 -18.51 -3.27 -6.69
CA LYS A 312 -19.38 -3.08 -5.53
C LYS A 312 -18.67 -3.39 -4.21
N GLN A 313 -17.85 -4.43 -4.18
CA GLN A 313 -17.15 -4.82 -2.97
C GLN A 313 -16.00 -3.86 -2.63
N VAL A 314 -15.29 -3.36 -3.64
CA VAL A 314 -14.24 -2.35 -3.43
C VAL A 314 -14.84 -1.01 -3.00
N SER A 315 -15.97 -0.59 -3.57
CA SER A 315 -16.67 0.63 -3.11
C SER A 315 -17.20 0.47 -1.68
N GLY A 316 -17.84 -0.65 -1.35
CA GLY A 316 -18.32 -0.91 0.01
C GLY A 316 -17.19 -0.92 1.06
N LEU A 317 -16.01 -1.45 0.72
CA LEU A 317 -14.86 -1.38 1.63
C LEU A 317 -14.32 0.05 1.75
N LEU A 318 -14.28 0.83 0.65
CA LEU A 318 -13.88 2.25 0.70
C LEU A 318 -14.85 3.08 1.55
N GLU A 319 -16.15 2.78 1.50
CA GLU A 319 -17.16 3.49 2.31
C GLU A 319 -16.92 3.38 3.81
N THR A 320 -16.25 2.32 4.27
CA THR A 320 -15.87 2.19 5.70
C THR A 320 -14.90 3.28 6.15
N PHE A 321 -14.13 3.87 5.22
CA PHE A 321 -13.20 4.96 5.49
C PHE A 321 -13.84 6.34 5.38
N ASN A 322 -15.06 6.47 4.85
CA ASN A 322 -15.76 7.75 4.72
C ASN A 322 -15.94 8.45 6.09
N VAL A 323 -16.09 7.68 7.17
CA VAL A 323 -16.16 8.22 8.53
C VAL A 323 -14.84 8.87 8.93
N VAL A 324 -13.70 8.27 8.55
CA VAL A 324 -12.36 8.81 8.82
C VAL A 324 -12.09 10.02 7.95
N GLU A 325 -12.46 9.97 6.67
CA GLU A 325 -12.40 11.10 5.73
C GLU A 325 -13.19 12.30 6.28
N SER A 326 -14.44 12.09 6.66
CA SER A 326 -15.30 13.15 7.24
C SER A 326 -14.71 13.74 8.52
N LYS A 327 -14.06 12.91 9.37
CA LYS A 327 -13.39 13.40 10.59
C LYS A 327 -12.17 14.25 10.27
N LEU A 328 -11.38 13.86 9.26
CA LEU A 328 -10.23 14.62 8.81
C LEU A 328 -10.64 15.95 8.18
N GLU A 329 -11.69 15.96 7.36
CA GLU A 329 -12.24 17.19 6.77
C GLU A 329 -12.76 18.14 7.86
N ARG A 330 -13.56 17.66 8.81
CA ARG A 330 -14.00 18.46 9.97
C ARG A 330 -12.83 18.96 10.79
N SER A 331 -11.80 18.15 11.02
CA SER A 331 -10.59 18.58 11.70
C SER A 331 -9.90 19.75 10.99
N ILE A 332 -9.92 19.79 9.65
CA ILE A 332 -9.39 20.89 8.85
C ILE A 332 -10.29 22.14 8.96
N GLU A 333 -11.61 21.98 8.98
CA GLU A 333 -12.55 23.09 9.19
C GLU A 333 -12.44 23.69 10.60
N ASP A 334 -12.40 22.85 11.63
CA ASP A 334 -12.28 23.21 13.05
C ASP A 334 -10.96 23.94 13.37
N GLN A 335 -9.96 23.84 12.49
CA GLN A 335 -8.71 24.58 12.60
C GLN A 335 -8.90 26.09 12.30
N ALA A 336 -9.83 26.47 11.42
CA ALA A 336 -10.02 27.87 11.03
C ALA A 336 -10.24 28.83 12.21
N PRO A 337 -11.16 28.57 13.16
CA PRO A 337 -11.34 29.44 14.32
C PRO A 337 -10.11 29.45 15.23
N ILE A 338 -9.41 28.33 15.39
CA ILE A 338 -8.18 28.25 16.20
C ILE A 338 -7.09 29.16 15.62
N VAL A 339 -6.91 29.14 14.30
CA VAL A 339 -5.96 30.00 13.60
C VAL A 339 -6.35 31.47 13.74
N GLN A 340 -7.65 31.82 13.66
CA GLN A 340 -8.10 33.19 13.91
C GLN A 340 -7.76 33.65 15.32
N THR A 341 -8.02 32.82 16.34
CA THR A 341 -7.63 33.13 17.73
C THR A 341 -6.13 33.33 17.87
N LEU A 342 -5.30 32.50 17.22
CA LEU A 342 -3.84 32.68 17.20
C LEU A 342 -3.42 34.01 16.55
N LEU A 343 -4.08 34.43 15.47
CA LEU A 343 -3.79 35.71 14.83
C LEU A 343 -4.16 36.91 15.72
N VAL A 344 -5.23 36.79 16.51
CA VAL A 344 -5.59 37.79 17.53
C VAL A 344 -4.52 37.84 18.62
N TYR A 345 -4.10 36.69 19.16
CA TYR A 345 -3.01 36.62 20.13
C TYR A 345 -1.72 37.22 19.57
N ARG A 346 -1.39 36.93 18.32
CA ARG A 346 -0.25 37.55 17.62
C ARG A 346 -0.37 39.07 17.61
N ALA A 347 -1.52 39.62 17.21
CA ALA A 347 -1.73 41.07 17.17
C ALA A 347 -1.54 41.71 18.56
N MET A 348 -2.09 41.07 19.59
CA MET A 348 -1.96 41.52 20.99
C MET A 348 -0.50 41.45 21.48
N LEU A 349 0.23 40.38 21.18
CA LEU A 349 1.66 40.25 21.51
C LEU A 349 2.50 41.32 20.78
N THR A 350 2.16 41.60 19.52
CA THR A 350 2.90 42.60 18.73
C THR A 350 2.68 44.02 19.27
N HIS A 351 1.45 44.33 19.71
CA HIS A 351 1.08 45.64 20.25
C HIS A 351 1.56 45.86 21.69
N SER A 352 1.50 44.84 22.54
CA SER A 352 1.79 44.97 23.99
C SER A 352 3.28 44.85 24.33
N LEU A 353 4.06 44.11 23.56
CA LEU A 353 5.43 43.75 23.98
C LEU A 353 6.54 44.59 23.36
N GLN A 354 6.27 45.51 22.42
CA GLN A 354 7.33 46.13 21.58
C GLN A 354 8.39 45.08 21.20
N MET A 355 7.98 43.84 20.86
CA MET A 355 8.92 42.74 20.66
C MET A 355 9.90 43.19 19.59
N LYS A 356 11.12 43.56 19.98
CA LYS A 356 12.27 43.40 19.09
C LYS A 356 12.27 41.92 18.82
N LYS A 357 11.80 41.55 17.63
CA LYS A 357 11.73 40.16 17.17
C LYS A 357 13.05 39.53 17.57
N SER A 358 13.02 38.49 18.40
CA SER A 358 14.17 37.59 18.46
C SER A 358 14.19 36.86 17.11
N THR A 359 14.66 37.58 16.11
CA THR A 359 14.68 37.17 14.70
C THR A 359 15.49 35.88 14.60
N VAL A 360 16.47 35.74 15.49
CA VAL A 360 17.29 34.55 15.69
C VAL A 360 16.43 33.34 16.12
N LEU A 361 15.66 33.42 17.21
CA LEU A 361 14.83 32.29 17.68
C LEU A 361 13.74 31.86 16.68
N VAL A 362 13.13 32.82 15.99
CA VAL A 362 12.14 32.55 14.93
C VAL A 362 12.80 31.82 13.75
N VAL A 363 13.93 32.34 13.26
CA VAL A 363 14.68 31.72 12.17
C VAL A 363 15.16 30.32 12.57
N LEU A 364 15.68 30.13 13.79
CA LEU A 364 16.11 28.81 14.29
C LEU A 364 14.96 27.81 14.33
N THR A 365 13.78 28.21 14.80
CA THR A 365 12.61 27.33 14.88
C THR A 365 12.11 26.92 13.49
N ILE A 366 12.11 27.86 12.53
CA ILE A 366 11.76 27.58 11.13
C ILE A 366 12.77 26.63 10.51
N VAL A 367 14.06 26.93 10.63
CA VAL A 367 15.16 26.13 10.08
C VAL A 367 15.14 24.70 10.64
N LEU A 368 14.92 24.52 11.94
CA LEU A 368 14.78 23.19 12.56
C LEU A 368 13.58 22.41 12.00
N SER A 369 12.45 23.09 11.83
CA SER A 369 11.21 22.45 11.34
C SER A 369 11.37 22.02 9.88
N VAL A 370 11.98 22.88 9.05
CA VAL A 370 12.29 22.53 7.65
C VAL A 370 13.32 21.40 7.60
N PHE A 371 14.37 21.45 8.42
CA PHE A 371 15.38 20.40 8.45
C PHE A 371 14.80 19.04 8.85
N LEU A 372 13.99 18.96 9.91
CA LEU A 372 13.33 17.72 10.33
C LEU A 372 12.41 17.16 9.24
N ARG A 373 11.73 18.04 8.48
CA ARG A 373 10.94 17.63 7.31
C ARG A 373 11.85 17.06 6.22
N THR A 374 12.88 17.77 5.80
CA THR A 374 13.81 17.31 4.75
C THR A 374 14.47 15.98 5.11
N ILE A 375 14.85 15.78 6.38
CA ILE A 375 15.36 14.51 6.87
C ILE A 375 14.31 13.40 6.77
N THR A 376 13.08 13.70 7.19
CA THR A 376 11.99 12.72 7.12
C THR A 376 11.73 12.30 5.68
N ASP A 377 11.75 13.25 4.75
CA ASP A 377 11.59 12.98 3.31
C ASP A 377 12.73 12.08 2.82
N ILE A 378 14.00 12.42 3.11
CA ILE A 378 15.18 11.61 2.75
C ILE A 378 15.08 10.18 3.31
N TYR A 379 14.68 10.01 4.58
CA TYR A 379 14.52 8.68 5.19
C TYR A 379 13.34 7.90 4.63
N GLN A 380 12.23 8.56 4.27
CA GLN A 380 11.11 7.89 3.62
C GLN A 380 11.50 7.38 2.24
N PHE A 381 12.27 8.17 1.47
CA PHE A 381 12.85 7.72 0.20
C PHE A 381 13.79 6.52 0.39
N GLU A 382 14.70 6.59 1.36
CA GLU A 382 15.62 5.48 1.65
C GLU A 382 14.86 4.19 2.05
N ARG A 383 13.83 4.31 2.89
CA ARG A 383 13.02 3.17 3.32
C ARG A 383 12.20 2.58 2.18
N ALA A 384 11.68 3.41 1.28
CA ALA A 384 11.00 2.96 0.06
C ALA A 384 11.96 2.19 -0.85
N LEU A 385 13.16 2.74 -1.09
CA LEU A 385 14.22 2.08 -1.87
C LEU A 385 14.64 0.74 -1.26
N ARG A 386 14.83 0.66 0.06
CA ARG A 386 15.16 -0.60 0.75
C ARG A 386 14.05 -1.64 0.62
N LYS A 387 12.78 -1.24 0.71
CA LYS A 387 11.63 -2.15 0.53
C LYS A 387 11.59 -2.71 -0.89
N GLU A 388 11.77 -1.88 -1.90
CA GLU A 388 11.78 -2.35 -3.29
C GLU A 388 12.99 -3.24 -3.59
N LEU A 389 14.19 -2.88 -3.09
CA LEU A 389 15.38 -3.73 -3.22
C LEU A 389 15.20 -5.08 -2.52
N SER A 390 14.56 -5.12 -1.34
CA SER A 390 14.26 -6.38 -0.65
C SER A 390 13.24 -7.25 -1.40
N PHE A 391 12.37 -6.63 -2.20
CA PHE A 391 11.41 -7.33 -3.05
C PHE A 391 12.03 -7.83 -4.37
N ILE A 392 13.11 -7.20 -4.83
CA ILE A 392 13.86 -7.64 -6.03
C ILE A 392 14.88 -8.74 -5.67
N ILE A 393 15.41 -8.74 -4.44
CA ILE A 393 16.41 -9.70 -3.95
C ILE A 393 15.76 -11.01 -3.45
N ASN A 394 14.52 -10.97 -2.97
CA ASN A 394 13.72 -12.15 -2.62
C ASN A 394 12.86 -12.58 -3.80
#